data_AF-A0AA43RLU0-F1
#
_entry.id   AF-A0AA43RLU0-F1
#
_cell.length_a   1.000
_cell.length_b   1.000
_cell.length_c   1.000
_cell.angle_alpha   90.00
_cell.angle_beta   90.00
_cell.angle_gamma   90.00
#
_symmetry.space_group_name_H-M   'P 1'
#
loop_
_entity.id
_entity.type
_entity.pdbx_description
1 polymer ?
#
loop_
_entity_poly.entity_id
_entity_poly.type
_entity_poly.pdbx_seq_one_letter_code
_entity_poly.pdbx_strand_id
1 'polypeptide(L)'
;MLTQTKTDSSNKIAMGLLSYSAACQSTQDILDTLQWYDQDDHRRLYLYRENMTSDYIGLLGIEETEDELILIRVATLNPSYRDEGYLLKMLDDLQDLYREQIITSTLATKDFVLEWRQSRVADG
;
A
#
# COMPACT_ATOMS: atom_id res chain seq x y z
N MET A 1 -9.46 -4.07 -5.68
CA MET A 1 -9.87 -2.65 -5.68
C MET A 1 -9.27 -1.92 -4.49
N LEU A 2 -8.44 -0.92 -4.77
CA LEU A 2 -7.99 0.06 -3.80
C LEU A 2 -9.09 1.08 -3.48
N THR A 3 -9.27 1.35 -2.19
CA THR A 3 -10.13 2.41 -1.67
C THR A 3 -9.27 3.30 -0.77
N GLN A 4 -9.19 4.59 -1.08
CA GLN A 4 -8.49 5.54 -0.20
C GLN A 4 -9.18 5.55 1.17
N THR A 5 -8.39 5.49 2.22
CA THR A 5 -8.90 5.48 3.60
C THR A 5 -8.42 6.70 4.37
N LYS A 6 -9.23 7.16 5.31
CA LYS A 6 -8.79 8.15 6.31
C LYS A 6 -7.76 7.51 7.23
N THR A 7 -6.78 8.32 7.60
CA THR A 7 -5.62 8.06 8.47
C THR A 7 -5.92 8.18 9.96
N ASP A 8 -7.20 8.34 10.33
CA ASP A 8 -7.60 8.43 11.73
C ASP A 8 -7.22 7.14 12.48
N SER A 9 -6.56 7.31 13.63
CA SER A 9 -6.27 6.27 14.62
C SER A 9 -7.48 5.44 15.07
N SER A 10 -8.72 5.92 14.86
CA SER A 10 -9.93 5.11 15.08
C SER A 10 -10.14 4.00 14.04
N ASN A 11 -9.39 4.03 12.93
CA ASN A 11 -9.49 3.08 11.84
C ASN A 11 -8.81 1.74 12.18
N LYS A 12 -9.56 0.91 12.89
CA LYS A 12 -9.11 -0.42 13.33
C LYS A 12 -8.67 -1.33 12.18
N ILE A 13 -9.22 -1.17 10.98
CA ILE A 13 -8.87 -1.98 9.81
C ILE A 13 -7.47 -1.60 9.33
N ALA A 14 -7.19 -0.31 9.16
CA ALA A 14 -5.86 0.17 8.80
C ALA A 14 -4.81 -0.20 9.86
N MET A 15 -5.13 -0.04 11.14
CA MET A 15 -4.24 -0.47 12.24
C MET A 15 -3.96 -1.98 12.20
N GLY A 16 -5.00 -2.80 12.01
CA GLY A 16 -4.85 -4.26 11.93
C GLY A 16 -3.95 -4.67 10.77
N LEU A 17 -4.11 -4.07 9.60
CA LEU A 17 -3.27 -4.37 8.43
C LEU A 17 -1.85 -3.81 8.58
N LEU A 18 -1.67 -2.64 9.22
CA LEU A 18 -0.34 -2.09 9.52
C LEU A 18 0.44 -2.96 10.52
N SER A 19 -0.24 -3.67 11.42
CA SER A 19 0.42 -4.58 12.38
C SER A 19 1.18 -5.74 11.72
N TYR A 20 0.93 -6.00 10.43
CA TYR A 20 1.68 -6.98 9.64
C TYR A 20 2.96 -6.40 9.00
N SER A 21 3.17 -5.08 9.07
CA SER A 21 4.39 -4.42 8.59
C SER A 21 5.56 -4.73 9.51
N ALA A 22 6.70 -5.11 8.94
CA ALA A 22 7.93 -5.32 9.72
C ALA A 22 8.42 -4.04 10.45
N ALA A 23 8.00 -2.87 9.97
CA ALA A 23 8.33 -1.58 10.58
C ALA A 23 7.45 -1.22 11.79
N CYS A 24 6.32 -1.91 11.99
CA CYS A 24 5.38 -1.63 13.07
C CYS A 24 5.39 -2.79 14.09
N GLN A 25 6.25 -2.71 15.11
CA GLN A 25 6.42 -3.78 16.10
C GLN A 25 5.59 -3.55 17.37
N SER A 26 5.09 -2.33 17.55
CA SER A 26 4.26 -1.92 18.67
C SER A 26 3.05 -1.10 18.21
N THR A 27 2.06 -0.95 19.09
CA THR A 27 0.92 -0.07 18.85
C THR A 27 1.37 1.38 18.63
N GLN A 28 2.43 1.83 19.30
CA GLN A 28 2.95 3.19 19.12
C GLN A 28 3.49 3.39 17.70
N ASP A 29 4.24 2.41 17.16
CA ASP A 29 4.75 2.50 15.78
C ASP A 29 3.63 2.61 14.75
N ILE A 30 2.49 1.93 14.99
CA ILE A 30 1.30 2.03 14.14
C ILE A 30 0.70 3.43 14.22
N LEU A 31 0.54 3.98 15.43
CA LEU A 31 -0.02 5.32 15.63
C LEU A 31 0.87 6.40 15.02
N ASP A 32 2.19 6.29 15.20
CA ASP A 32 3.17 7.21 14.63
C ASP A 32 3.15 7.14 13.09
N THR A 33 3.01 5.94 12.52
CA THR A 33 2.85 5.75 11.08
C THR A 33 1.58 6.43 10.57
N LEU A 34 0.44 6.20 11.21
CA LEU A 34 -0.83 6.83 10.83
C LEU A 34 -0.75 8.36 10.94
N GLN A 35 -0.17 8.87 12.03
CA GLN A 35 0.06 10.30 12.19
C GLN A 35 0.94 10.85 11.08
N TRP A 36 2.02 10.15 10.72
CA TRP A 36 2.90 10.56 9.63
C TRP A 36 2.14 10.67 8.30
N TYR A 37 1.23 9.75 7.97
CA TYR A 37 0.38 9.90 6.78
C TYR A 37 -0.62 11.06 6.88
N ASP A 38 -1.09 11.38 8.08
CA ASP A 38 -2.09 12.45 8.31
C ASP A 38 -1.51 13.87 8.19
N GLN A 39 -0.20 14.04 8.40
CA GLN A 39 0.43 15.36 8.41
C GLN A 39 0.64 16.00 7.02
N ASP A 40 0.28 15.32 5.94
CA ASP A 40 0.60 15.76 4.58
C ASP A 40 -0.30 15.11 3.52
N ASP A 41 -0.96 15.95 2.72
CA ASP A 41 -1.94 15.54 1.74
C ASP A 41 -1.36 14.73 0.55
N HIS A 42 -0.03 14.77 0.38
CA HIS A 42 0.69 13.94 -0.60
C HIS A 42 0.93 12.51 -0.10
N ARG A 43 0.66 12.23 1.18
CA ARG A 43 0.79 10.89 1.76
C ARG A 43 -0.59 10.27 1.86
N ARG A 44 -0.77 9.12 1.23
CA ARG A 44 -2.08 8.48 1.14
C ARG A 44 -2.02 7.03 1.55
N LEU A 45 -3.04 6.60 2.30
CA LEU A 45 -3.29 5.20 2.61
C LEU A 45 -4.48 4.69 1.83
N TYR A 46 -4.34 3.48 1.30
CA TYR A 46 -5.39 2.75 0.61
C TYR A 46 -5.60 1.40 1.31
N LEU A 47 -6.86 1.01 1.43
CA LEU A 47 -7.25 -0.34 1.77
C LEU A 47 -7.56 -1.11 0.49
N TYR A 48 -7.13 -2.36 0.42
CA TYR A 48 -7.38 -3.27 -0.69
C TYR A 48 -8.35 -4.36 -0.28
N ARG A 49 -9.33 -4.61 -1.14
CA ARG A 49 -10.21 -5.79 -1.10
C ARG A 49 -10.38 -6.36 -2.50
N GLU A 50 -10.70 -7.63 -2.57
CA GLU A 50 -11.10 -8.25 -3.83
C GLU A 50 -12.52 -7.82 -4.19
N ASN A 51 -12.87 -7.79 -5.48
CA ASN A 51 -14.12 -7.16 -5.94
C ASN A 51 -15.38 -7.85 -5.40
N MET A 52 -15.29 -9.12 -5.01
CA MET A 52 -16.42 -9.91 -4.52
C MET A 52 -16.46 -10.02 -2.99
N THR A 53 -15.46 -9.47 -2.27
CA THR A 53 -15.37 -9.57 -0.81
C THR A 53 -15.71 -8.25 -0.13
N SER A 54 -16.39 -8.33 1.02
CA SER A 54 -16.57 -7.17 1.90
C SER A 54 -15.29 -6.79 2.62
N ASP A 55 -14.40 -7.77 2.82
CA ASP A 55 -13.31 -7.69 3.76
C ASP A 55 -12.07 -7.09 3.11
N TYR A 56 -11.50 -6.10 3.76
CA TYR A 56 -10.20 -5.55 3.39
C TYR A 56 -9.10 -6.52 3.82
N ILE A 57 -8.28 -6.91 2.85
CA ILE A 57 -7.21 -7.90 3.01
C ILE A 57 -5.82 -7.28 2.85
N GLY A 58 -5.72 -6.03 2.42
CA GLY A 58 -4.43 -5.37 2.21
C GLY A 58 -4.46 -3.88 2.50
N LEU A 59 -3.27 -3.32 2.70
CA LEU A 59 -3.06 -1.89 2.86
C LEU A 59 -1.84 -1.46 2.04
N LEU A 60 -2.00 -0.34 1.32
CA LEU A 60 -0.95 0.29 0.53
C LEU A 60 -0.79 1.73 0.99
N GLY A 61 0.42 2.13 1.35
CA GLY A 61 0.74 3.51 1.66
C GLY A 61 1.74 4.08 0.67
N ILE A 62 1.41 5.26 0.15
CA ILE A 62 2.16 5.95 -0.89
C ILE A 62 2.54 7.36 -0.44
N GLU A 63 3.55 7.91 -1.09
CA GLU A 63 3.84 9.34 -1.10
C GLU A 63 3.95 9.81 -2.56
N GLU A 64 3.18 10.83 -2.90
CA GLU A 64 3.29 11.56 -4.16
C GLU A 64 4.46 12.55 -4.06
N THR A 65 5.34 12.55 -5.07
CA THR A 65 6.46 13.49 -5.13
C THR A 65 6.23 14.54 -6.21
N GLU A 66 6.97 15.65 -6.16
CA GLU A 66 6.89 16.72 -7.16
C GLU A 66 7.32 16.26 -8.58
N ASP A 67 8.16 15.22 -8.69
CA ASP A 67 8.70 14.71 -9.96
C ASP A 67 7.81 13.65 -10.64
N GLU A 68 6.49 13.71 -10.45
CA GLU A 68 5.52 12.73 -11.00
C GLU A 68 5.80 11.27 -10.57
N LEU A 69 6.47 11.07 -9.43
CA LEU A 69 6.70 9.75 -8.85
C LEU A 69 5.69 9.44 -7.75
N ILE A 70 5.30 8.16 -7.70
CA ILE A 70 4.54 7.58 -6.58
C ILE A 70 5.46 6.63 -5.82
N LEU A 71 5.89 7.02 -4.64
CA LEU A 71 6.77 6.21 -3.80
C LEU A 71 5.95 5.26 -2.92
N ILE A 72 6.11 3.95 -3.11
CA ILE A 72 5.48 2.97 -2.23
C ILE A 72 6.27 2.87 -0.93
N ARG A 73 5.65 3.21 0.19
CA ARG A 73 6.28 3.25 1.51
C ARG A 73 5.91 2.07 2.40
N VAL A 74 4.68 1.57 2.28
CA VAL A 74 4.24 0.37 2.98
C VAL A 74 3.30 -0.42 2.09
N ALA A 75 3.45 -1.74 2.09
CA ALA A 75 2.47 -2.65 1.53
C ALA A 75 2.34 -3.85 2.46
N THR A 76 1.13 -4.10 2.94
CA THR A 76 0.84 -5.25 3.80
C THR A 76 -0.36 -6.01 3.27
N LEU A 77 -0.34 -7.31 3.50
CA LEU A 77 -1.47 -8.20 3.30
C LEU A 77 -1.77 -8.94 4.60
N ASN A 78 -3.04 -9.22 4.81
CA ASN A 78 -3.46 -10.24 5.76
C ASN A 78 -2.72 -11.54 5.42
N PRO A 79 -2.03 -12.18 6.40
CA PRO A 79 -1.21 -13.36 6.16
C PRO A 79 -1.93 -14.50 5.43
N SER A 80 -3.25 -14.63 5.59
CA SER A 80 -4.04 -15.66 4.89
C SER A 80 -4.04 -15.52 3.36
N TYR A 81 -3.61 -14.38 2.82
CA TYR A 81 -3.68 -14.03 1.39
C TYR A 81 -2.30 -13.74 0.78
N ARG A 82 -1.20 -14.06 1.48
CA ARG A 82 0.17 -13.67 1.08
C ARG A 82 0.60 -14.24 -0.27
N ASP A 83 0.17 -15.45 -0.62
CA ASP A 83 0.69 -16.21 -1.76
C ASP A 83 -0.19 -16.10 -3.03
N GLU A 84 -1.16 -15.17 -3.04
CA GLU A 84 -2.18 -15.06 -4.10
C GLU A 84 -1.92 -13.91 -5.10
N GLY A 85 -0.72 -13.31 -5.06
CA GLY A 85 -0.34 -12.23 -5.97
C GLY A 85 -1.08 -10.91 -5.74
N TYR A 86 -1.77 -10.74 -4.61
CA TYR A 86 -2.55 -9.52 -4.35
C TYR A 86 -1.69 -8.27 -4.19
N LEU A 87 -0.43 -8.38 -3.76
CA LEU A 87 0.49 -7.24 -3.74
C LEU A 87 0.70 -6.66 -5.14
N LEU A 88 0.82 -7.52 -6.15
CA LEU A 88 0.98 -7.09 -7.54
C LEU A 88 -0.31 -6.44 -8.06
N LYS A 89 -1.46 -7.06 -7.78
CA LYS A 89 -2.79 -6.50 -8.12
C LYS A 89 -3.04 -5.14 -7.45
N MET A 90 -2.56 -4.92 -6.23
CA MET A 90 -2.63 -3.62 -5.57
C MET A 90 -1.84 -2.56 -6.34
N LEU A 91 -0.67 -2.92 -6.89
CA LEU A 91 0.11 -2.00 -7.72
C LEU A 91 -0.52 -1.79 -9.11
N ASP A 92 -1.22 -2.78 -9.66
CA ASP A 92 -2.02 -2.60 -10.87
C ASP A 92 -3.15 -1.59 -10.65
N ASP A 93 -3.95 -1.78 -9.59
CA ASP A 93 -5.00 -0.85 -9.19
C ASP A 93 -4.41 0.57 -8.96
N LEU A 94 -3.21 0.67 -8.36
CA LEU A 94 -2.55 1.95 -8.14
C LEU A 94 -2.13 2.61 -9.45
N GLN A 95 -1.57 1.85 -10.40
CA GLN A 95 -1.19 2.39 -11.70
C GLN A 95 -2.40 2.91 -12.47
N ASP A 96 -3.56 2.27 -12.32
CA ASP A 96 -4.81 2.74 -12.93
C ASP A 96 -5.33 4.05 -12.31
N LEU A 97 -5.08 4.27 -11.01
CA LEU A 97 -5.37 5.53 -10.32
C LEU A 97 -4.41 6.65 -10.72
N TYR A 98 -3.14 6.30 -10.93
CA TYR A 98 -2.03 7.23 -11.22
C TYR A 98 -1.41 6.92 -12.59
N ARG A 99 -2.21 7.02 -13.66
CA ARG A 99 -1.84 6.53 -15.00
C ARG A 99 -0.60 7.18 -15.61
N GLU A 100 -0.34 8.44 -15.26
CA GLU A 100 0.74 9.23 -15.86
C GLU A 100 2.00 9.23 -14.98
N GLN A 101 1.90 8.75 -13.74
CA GLN A 101 2.98 8.80 -12.77
C GLN A 101 3.78 7.49 -12.74
N ILE A 102 5.05 7.60 -12.35
CA ILE A 102 5.95 6.46 -12.24
C ILE A 102 5.91 5.92 -10.80
N ILE A 103 5.40 4.69 -10.65
CA ILE A 103 5.45 3.98 -9.37
C ILE A 103 6.88 3.52 -9.08
N THR A 104 7.42 3.90 -7.92
CA THR A 104 8.76 3.55 -7.43
C THR A 104 8.71 3.10 -5.97
N SER A 105 9.84 2.65 -5.41
CA SER A 105 9.90 1.99 -4.10
C SER A 105 10.89 2.64 -3.16
N THR A 106 10.60 2.58 -1.86
CA THR A 106 11.63 2.70 -0.82
C THR A 106 12.50 1.44 -0.79
N LEU A 107 13.55 1.43 0.03
CA LEU A 107 14.34 0.22 0.25
C LEU A 107 13.48 -0.94 0.81
N ALA A 108 12.52 -0.63 1.70
CA ALA A 108 11.67 -1.63 2.34
C ALA A 108 10.66 -2.28 1.38
N THR A 109 10.31 -1.61 0.29
CA THR A 109 9.30 -2.03 -0.68
C THR A 109 9.88 -2.43 -2.03
N LYS A 110 11.22 -2.41 -2.13
CA LYS A 110 11.95 -2.61 -3.39
C LYS A 110 11.65 -3.95 -4.05
N ASP A 111 11.69 -5.04 -3.27
CA ASP A 111 11.64 -6.38 -3.83
C ASP A 111 10.31 -6.66 -4.55
N PHE A 112 9.17 -6.32 -3.93
CA PHE A 112 7.86 -6.56 -4.57
C PHE A 112 7.55 -5.57 -5.70
N VAL A 113 8.05 -4.32 -5.63
CA VAL A 113 7.89 -3.37 -6.75
C VAL A 113 8.73 -3.82 -7.95
N LEU A 114 9.91 -4.39 -7.72
CA LEU A 114 10.73 -4.99 -8.79
C LEU A 114 10.05 -6.21 -9.40
N GLU A 115 9.50 -7.10 -8.57
CA GLU A 115 8.73 -8.27 -9.03
C GLU A 115 7.56 -7.84 -9.92
N TRP A 116 6.79 -6.85 -9.49
CA TRP A 116 5.68 -6.29 -10.28
C TRP A 116 6.12 -5.68 -11.60
N ARG A 117 7.23 -4.92 -11.62
CA ARG A 117 7.77 -4.38 -12.87
C ARG A 117 8.20 -5.50 -13.83
N GLN A 118 8.77 -6.58 -13.30
CA GLN A 118 9.20 -7.73 -14.11
C GLN A 118 8.02 -8.52 -14.66
N SER A 119 6.96 -8.72 -13.87
CA SER A 119 5.77 -9.45 -14.33
C SER A 119 5.11 -8.74 -15.52
N ARG A 120 5.07 -7.41 -15.53
CA ARG A 120 4.52 -6.63 -16.65
C ARG A 120 5.34 -6.74 -17.95
N VAL A 121 6.65 -6.93 -17.87
CA VAL A 121 7.51 -7.06 -19.06
C VAL A 121 7.36 -8.45 -19.69
N ALA A 122 6.98 -9.46 -18.92
CA ALA A 122 6.77 -10.82 -19.43
C ALA A 122 5.44 -11.00 -20.18
N ASP A 123 4.47 -10.11 -19.95
CA ASP A 123 3.14 -10.14 -20.56
C ASP A 123 3.02 -9.29 -21.85
N GLY A 124 4.09 -8.61 -22.28
CA GLY A 124 4.16 -7.75 -23.48
C GLY A 124 5.07 -8.31 -24.56
#